data_AF-A0A1F6VFC4-F1
#
_entry.id   AF-A0A1F6VFC4-F1
#
_cell.length_a   1.000
_cell.length_b   1.000
_cell.length_c   1.000
_cell.angle_alpha   90.00
_cell.angle_beta   90.00
_cell.angle_gamma   90.00
#
_symmetry.space_group_name_H-M   'P 1'
#
loop_
_entity.id
_entity.type
_entity.pdbx_description
1 polymer ?
#
loop_
_entity_poly.entity_id
_entity_poly.type
_entity_poly.pdbx_seq_one_letter_code
_entity_poly.pdbx_strand_id
1 'polypeptide(L)'
;MASALCALPLTACAGLSGGPVEGRVLEANTHKPISDVIVVARWKSHLASYAHGKTVCYHVLTTTTNSEGQYQFPAWKEDITADWQKNIRPERVLIDAYKPGYHFDSVPRDRPNDRVLAPFTGGRGGERLLEIERTKQATVGCADPRANGKSLIPLYRALHDEAKPLAATREEESIVSGFLSWIKIIESSGKR
;
A
#
# COMPACT_ATOMS: atom_id res chain seq x y z
N MET A 1 19.45 -38.04 -42.98
CA MET A 1 18.71 -36.77 -42.82
C MET A 1 19.01 -36.26 -41.43
N ALA A 2 19.81 -35.20 -41.30
CA ALA A 2 20.23 -34.65 -40.01
C ALA A 2 19.24 -33.57 -39.58
N SER A 3 18.50 -33.82 -38.51
CA SER A 3 17.64 -32.82 -37.87
C SER A 3 18.49 -31.80 -37.11
N ALA A 4 18.52 -30.56 -37.58
CA ALA A 4 19.07 -29.43 -36.86
C ALA A 4 18.07 -28.97 -35.78
N LEU A 5 18.37 -29.26 -34.51
CA LEU A 5 17.67 -28.69 -33.36
C LEU A 5 18.12 -27.23 -33.19
N CYS A 6 17.31 -26.28 -33.64
CA CYS A 6 17.47 -24.86 -33.32
C CYS A 6 17.17 -24.64 -31.84
N ALA A 7 18.22 -24.52 -31.03
CA ALA A 7 18.12 -24.02 -29.66
C ALA A 7 17.88 -22.50 -29.72
N LEU A 8 16.64 -22.07 -29.49
CA LEU A 8 16.33 -20.66 -29.28
C LEU A 8 16.85 -20.27 -27.89
N PRO A 9 17.70 -19.24 -27.77
CA PRO A 9 18.12 -18.74 -26.47
C PRO A 9 16.91 -18.15 -25.75
N LEU A 10 16.46 -18.82 -24.69
CA LEU A 10 15.50 -18.27 -23.74
C LEU A 10 16.20 -17.13 -22.99
N THR A 11 16.10 -15.92 -23.53
CA THR A 11 16.43 -14.71 -22.77
C THR A 11 15.41 -14.60 -21.65
N ALA A 12 15.74 -15.11 -20.46
CA ALA A 12 14.97 -14.89 -19.26
C ALA A 12 14.94 -13.37 -19.00
N CYS A 13 13.80 -12.73 -19.27
CA CYS A 13 13.60 -11.33 -18.94
C CYS A 13 13.71 -11.18 -17.41
N ALA A 14 14.83 -10.62 -16.93
CA ALA A 14 14.99 -10.21 -15.55
C ALA A 14 14.08 -8.99 -15.28
N GLY A 15 12.90 -9.23 -14.73
CA GLY A 15 11.91 -8.20 -14.39
C GLY A 15 11.38 -8.40 -12.97
N LEU A 16 10.96 -7.31 -12.34
CA LEU A 16 10.15 -7.38 -11.12
C LEU A 16 8.72 -7.68 -11.52
N SER A 17 8.05 -8.53 -10.76
CA SER A 17 6.64 -8.81 -11.01
C SER A 17 5.93 -9.15 -9.71
N GLY A 18 4.62 -8.89 -9.71
CA GLY A 18 3.70 -9.38 -8.70
C GLY A 18 2.50 -10.02 -9.40
N GLY A 19 2.08 -11.18 -8.90
CA GLY A 19 0.83 -11.81 -9.34
C GLY A 19 -0.40 -10.96 -8.96
N PRO A 20 -1.58 -11.31 -9.48
CA PRO A 20 -2.82 -10.66 -9.08
C PRO A 20 -3.07 -10.91 -7.58
N VAL A 21 -3.66 -9.93 -6.90
CA VAL A 21 -4.02 -10.03 -5.48
C VAL A 21 -5.51 -9.76 -5.35
N GLU A 22 -6.21 -10.70 -4.71
CA GLU A 22 -7.64 -10.63 -4.46
C GLU A 22 -7.91 -10.89 -2.98
N GLY A 23 -8.92 -10.19 -2.45
CA GLY A 23 -9.35 -10.37 -1.07
C GLY A 23 -10.64 -9.62 -0.78
N ARG A 24 -11.03 -9.67 0.49
CA ARG A 24 -12.22 -9.00 1.01
C ARG A 24 -11.91 -8.17 2.25
N VAL A 25 -12.73 -7.15 2.49
CA VAL A 25 -12.74 -6.41 3.76
C VAL A 25 -14.05 -6.67 4.48
N LEU A 26 -13.93 -7.15 5.71
CA LEU A 26 -15.05 -7.55 6.56
C LEU A 26 -15.06 -6.73 7.85
N GLU A 27 -16.25 -6.50 8.39
CA GLU A 27 -16.42 -5.91 9.72
C GLU A 27 -16.21 -6.97 10.82
N ALA A 28 -15.49 -6.58 11.86
CA ALA A 28 -15.29 -7.40 13.05
C ALA A 28 -16.63 -7.77 13.71
N ASN A 29 -16.71 -8.97 14.28
CA ASN A 29 -17.91 -9.57 14.89
C ASN A 29 -19.03 -9.93 13.91
N THR A 30 -19.43 -9.03 13.01
CA THR A 30 -20.56 -9.25 12.10
C THR A 30 -20.16 -10.03 10.85
N HIS A 31 -18.87 -9.98 10.48
CA HIS A 31 -18.33 -10.53 9.23
C HIS A 31 -19.04 -10.01 7.98
N LYS A 32 -19.74 -8.87 8.09
CA LYS A 32 -20.39 -8.25 6.95
C LYS A 32 -19.34 -7.59 6.06
N PRO A 33 -19.51 -7.64 4.73
CA PRO A 33 -18.62 -6.94 3.82
C PRO A 33 -18.69 -5.42 4.03
N ILE A 34 -17.53 -4.75 3.93
CA ILE A 34 -17.44 -3.28 4.00
C ILE A 34 -17.13 -2.73 2.61
N SER A 35 -18.05 -1.94 2.06
CA SER A 35 -17.84 -1.22 0.80
C SER A 35 -17.02 0.06 0.99
N ASP A 36 -16.47 0.56 -0.11
CA ASP A 36 -15.79 1.86 -0.17
C ASP A 36 -14.62 1.96 0.81
N VAL A 37 -13.92 0.84 1.04
CA VAL A 37 -12.68 0.77 1.82
C VAL A 37 -11.51 0.99 0.88
N ILE A 38 -10.61 1.91 1.24
CA ILE A 38 -9.37 2.11 0.50
C ILE A 38 -8.42 0.97 0.87
N VAL A 39 -8.07 0.16 -0.11
CA VAL A 39 -7.13 -0.95 0.06
C VAL A 39 -5.84 -0.60 -0.64
N VAL A 40 -4.71 -0.79 0.04
CA VAL A 40 -3.37 -0.46 -0.45
C VAL A 40 -2.53 -1.72 -0.46
N ALA A 41 -2.02 -2.09 -1.61
CA ALA A 41 -1.04 -3.17 -1.76
C ALA A 41 0.36 -2.57 -1.91
N ARG A 42 1.29 -2.99 -1.05
CA ARG A 42 2.69 -2.54 -1.03
C ARG A 42 3.62 -3.71 -1.25
N TRP A 43 4.34 -3.71 -2.35
CA TRP A 43 5.36 -4.70 -2.62
C TRP A 43 6.68 -4.23 -2.04
N LYS A 44 7.17 -4.99 -1.05
CA LYS A 44 8.41 -4.69 -0.34
C LYS A 44 9.47 -5.75 -0.58
N SER A 45 10.71 -5.29 -0.56
CA SER A 45 11.90 -6.13 -0.65
C SER A 45 12.88 -5.73 0.43
N HIS A 46 13.65 -6.70 0.89
CA HIS A 46 14.85 -6.43 1.67
C HIS A 46 16.04 -6.27 0.73
N LEU A 47 16.68 -5.10 0.75
CA LEU A 47 17.98 -4.90 0.09
C LEU A 47 19.07 -5.21 1.10
N ALA A 48 19.80 -6.30 0.89
CA ALA A 48 20.99 -6.60 1.66
C ALA A 48 22.08 -5.56 1.36
N SER A 49 22.68 -4.97 2.40
CA SER A 49 23.89 -4.17 2.29
C SER A 49 24.93 -4.67 3.31
N TYR A 50 26.21 -4.35 3.07
CA TYR A 50 27.33 -4.86 3.87
C TYR A 50 27.27 -4.53 5.37
N ALA A 51 26.51 -3.51 5.79
CA ALA A 51 26.40 -3.10 7.20
C ALA A 51 24.97 -3.23 7.75
N HIS A 52 23.95 -2.77 7.00
CA HIS A 52 22.54 -2.84 7.41
C HIS A 52 21.63 -3.06 6.21
N GLY A 53 20.83 -4.11 6.23
CA GLY A 53 19.80 -4.30 5.22
C GLY A 53 18.70 -3.26 5.33
N LYS A 54 18.16 -2.79 4.20
CA LYS A 54 17.07 -1.80 4.15
C LYS A 54 15.86 -2.41 3.47
N THR A 55 14.69 -2.31 4.10
CA THR A 55 13.43 -2.64 3.44
C THR A 55 13.02 -1.48 2.54
N VAL A 56 12.83 -1.76 1.26
CA VAL A 56 12.38 -0.80 0.24
C VAL A 56 11.01 -1.20 -0.28
N CYS A 57 10.18 -0.19 -0.55
CA CYS A 57 8.96 -0.37 -1.31
C CYS A 57 9.28 -0.09 -2.78
N TYR A 58 9.07 -1.07 -3.63
CA TYR A 58 9.37 -0.95 -5.06
C TYR A 58 8.11 -0.88 -5.92
N HIS A 59 6.94 -1.16 -5.35
CA HIS A 59 5.67 -0.95 -6.03
C HIS A 59 4.54 -0.71 -5.01
N VAL A 60 3.59 0.15 -5.34
CA VAL A 60 2.36 0.35 -4.59
C VAL A 60 1.18 0.55 -5.52
N LEU A 61 0.06 -0.07 -5.16
CA LEU A 61 -1.24 0.11 -5.81
C LEU A 61 -2.31 0.37 -4.75
N THR A 62 -3.34 1.10 -5.14
CA THR A 62 -4.50 1.41 -4.31
C THR A 62 -5.76 1.13 -5.12
N THR A 63 -6.74 0.54 -4.46
CA THR A 63 -8.06 0.29 -5.01
C THR A 63 -9.12 0.55 -3.94
N THR A 64 -10.39 0.36 -4.28
CA THR A 64 -11.50 0.52 -3.36
C THR A 64 -12.38 -0.73 -3.39
N THR A 65 -12.89 -1.17 -2.24
CA THR A 65 -13.79 -2.31 -2.20
C THR A 65 -15.13 -2.02 -2.85
N ASN A 66 -15.69 -3.02 -3.53
CA ASN A 66 -17.04 -2.95 -4.09
C ASN A 66 -18.13 -3.15 -3.00
N SER A 67 -19.39 -3.21 -3.40
CA SER A 67 -20.55 -3.42 -2.51
C SER A 67 -20.53 -4.77 -1.77
N GLU A 68 -19.80 -5.76 -2.27
CA GLU A 68 -19.56 -7.05 -1.63
C GLU A 68 -18.28 -7.07 -0.77
N GLY A 69 -17.65 -5.90 -0.56
CA GLY A 69 -16.42 -5.75 0.21
C GLY A 69 -15.20 -6.35 -0.48
N GLN A 70 -15.29 -6.70 -1.76
CA GLN A 70 -14.22 -7.34 -2.51
C GLN A 70 -13.31 -6.30 -3.14
N TYR A 71 -12.02 -6.62 -3.24
CA TYR A 71 -11.04 -5.83 -3.97
C TYR A 71 -10.13 -6.73 -4.82
N GLN A 72 -9.57 -6.16 -5.87
CA GLN A 72 -8.61 -6.83 -6.74
C GLN A 72 -7.50 -5.85 -7.16
N PHE A 73 -6.28 -6.35 -7.20
CA PHE A 73 -5.14 -5.74 -7.86
C PHE A 73 -4.72 -6.60 -9.04
N PRO A 74 -4.53 -6.00 -10.23
CA PRO A 74 -4.07 -6.75 -11.38
C PRO A 74 -2.64 -7.27 -11.15
N ALA A 75 -2.27 -8.32 -11.88
CA ALA A 75 -0.87 -8.69 -12.02
C ALA A 75 -0.10 -7.50 -12.62
N TRP A 76 1.14 -7.33 -12.19
CA TRP A 76 1.99 -6.26 -12.69
C TRP A 76 3.41 -6.75 -12.94
N LYS A 77 4.09 -6.09 -13.86
CA LYS A 77 5.48 -6.36 -14.21
C LYS A 77 6.17 -5.03 -14.52
N GLU A 78 7.40 -4.92 -14.06
CA GLU A 78 8.29 -3.80 -14.37
C GLU A 78 9.65 -4.36 -14.79
N ASP A 79 10.16 -3.85 -15.90
CA ASP A 79 11.49 -4.24 -16.37
C ASP A 79 12.56 -3.63 -15.45
N ILE A 80 13.54 -4.45 -15.08
CA ILE A 80 14.66 -4.00 -14.23
C ILE A 80 15.56 -3.10 -15.08
N THR A 81 15.38 -1.79 -14.95
CA THR A 81 16.17 -0.79 -15.68
C THR A 81 17.24 -0.15 -14.81
N ALA A 82 17.10 -0.19 -13.48
CA ALA A 82 18.05 0.41 -12.55
C ALA A 82 18.88 -0.63 -11.79
N ASP A 83 20.17 -0.33 -11.55
CA ASP A 83 21.10 -1.27 -10.91
C ASP A 83 20.67 -1.71 -9.50
N TRP A 84 20.02 -0.83 -8.75
CA TRP A 84 19.52 -1.16 -7.40
C TRP A 84 18.40 -2.22 -7.44
N GLN A 85 17.64 -2.31 -8.53
CA GLN A 85 16.57 -3.29 -8.71
C GLN A 85 17.12 -4.70 -8.96
N LYS A 86 18.36 -4.84 -9.44
CA LYS A 86 19.01 -6.16 -9.67
C LYS A 86 19.23 -6.95 -8.37
N ASN A 87 19.26 -6.26 -7.23
CA ASN A 87 19.47 -6.85 -5.90
C ASN A 87 18.17 -7.02 -5.10
N ILE A 88 17.02 -6.69 -5.69
CA ILE A 88 15.71 -6.87 -5.06
C ILE A 88 15.39 -8.36 -4.99
N ARG A 89 15.07 -8.84 -3.79
CA ARG A 89 14.49 -10.15 -3.56
C ARG A 89 13.04 -9.92 -3.13
N PRO A 90 12.05 -10.17 -4.00
CA PRO A 90 10.64 -10.00 -3.66
C PRO A 90 10.33 -10.77 -2.38
N GLU A 91 9.91 -10.06 -1.33
CA GLU A 91 9.73 -10.68 -0.03
C GLU A 91 8.25 -10.87 0.26
N ARG A 92 7.50 -9.77 0.35
CA ARG A 92 6.09 -9.78 0.75
C ARG A 92 5.31 -8.66 0.11
N VAL A 93 4.06 -8.96 -0.23
CA VAL A 93 3.03 -7.95 -0.47
C VAL A 93 2.36 -7.67 0.87
N LEU A 94 2.39 -6.42 1.31
CA LEU A 94 1.65 -5.96 2.48
C LEU A 94 0.36 -5.32 1.99
N ILE A 95 -0.79 -5.86 2.42
CA ILE A 95 -2.09 -5.23 2.18
C ILE A 95 -2.49 -4.47 3.44
N ASP A 96 -2.86 -3.21 3.29
CA ASP A 96 -3.47 -2.38 4.33
C ASP A 96 -4.86 -1.97 3.86
N ALA A 97 -5.79 -1.79 4.79
CA ALA A 97 -7.15 -1.36 4.52
C ALA A 97 -7.48 -0.17 5.43
N TYR A 98 -8.10 0.85 4.85
CA TYR A 98 -8.45 2.07 5.54
C TYR A 98 -9.88 2.50 5.19
N LYS A 99 -10.65 2.82 6.23
CA LYS A 99 -12.00 3.36 6.14
C LYS A 99 -12.18 4.39 7.26
N PRO A 100 -12.71 5.59 6.99
CA PRO A 100 -13.02 6.56 8.04
C PRO A 100 -13.95 5.95 9.09
N GLY A 101 -13.65 6.21 10.37
CA GLY A 101 -14.38 5.63 11.50
C GLY A 101 -14.10 4.15 11.80
N TYR A 102 -13.12 3.52 11.14
CA TYR A 102 -12.70 2.14 11.42
C TYR A 102 -11.20 2.05 11.75
N HIS A 103 -10.84 1.04 12.54
CA HIS A 103 -9.47 0.64 12.77
C HIS A 103 -9.19 -0.78 12.26
N PHE A 104 -7.92 -1.07 12.00
CA PHE A 104 -7.48 -2.41 11.66
C PHE A 104 -7.58 -3.34 12.88
N ASP A 105 -8.30 -4.45 12.72
CA ASP A 105 -8.46 -5.46 13.76
C ASP A 105 -7.51 -6.64 13.53
N SER A 106 -7.66 -7.34 12.40
CA SER A 106 -6.92 -8.59 12.17
C SER A 106 -6.81 -9.01 10.70
N VAL A 107 -5.93 -10.00 10.46
CA VAL A 107 -5.85 -10.77 9.21
C VAL A 107 -6.27 -12.21 9.50
N PRO A 108 -7.29 -12.76 8.81
CA PRO A 108 -7.65 -14.17 8.93
C PRO A 108 -6.50 -15.09 8.52
N ARG A 109 -6.22 -16.14 9.31
CA ARG A 109 -5.07 -17.05 9.06
C ARG A 109 -5.21 -17.84 7.77
N ASP A 110 -6.43 -18.25 7.44
CA ASP A 110 -6.80 -19.02 6.26
C ASP A 110 -6.92 -18.16 4.99
N ARG A 111 -7.07 -16.84 5.15
CA ARG A 111 -7.29 -15.88 4.07
C ARG A 111 -6.37 -14.67 4.26
N PRO A 112 -5.07 -14.79 3.92
CA PRO A 112 -4.05 -13.79 4.24
C PRO A 112 -4.22 -12.44 3.51
N ASN A 113 -5.04 -12.41 2.46
CA ASN A 113 -5.41 -11.19 1.75
C ASN A 113 -6.67 -10.53 2.34
N ASP A 114 -7.49 -11.25 3.10
CA ASP A 114 -8.65 -10.64 3.72
C ASP A 114 -8.21 -9.68 4.85
N ARG A 115 -9.00 -8.64 5.07
CA ARG A 115 -8.80 -7.67 6.15
C ARG A 115 -10.05 -7.57 6.98
N VAL A 116 -9.87 -7.58 8.30
CA VAL A 116 -10.95 -7.33 9.25
C VAL A 116 -10.75 -5.94 9.85
N LEU A 117 -11.78 -5.12 9.76
CA LEU A 117 -11.81 -3.80 10.36
C LEU A 117 -12.87 -3.77 11.47
N ALA A 118 -12.60 -3.06 12.55
CA ALA A 118 -13.58 -2.82 13.60
C ALA A 118 -13.98 -1.33 13.61
N PRO A 119 -15.25 -0.99 13.88
CA PRO A 119 -15.64 0.38 14.15
C PRO A 119 -14.77 0.97 15.25
N PHE A 120 -14.28 2.18 15.03
CA PHE A 120 -13.50 2.91 16.02
C PHE A 120 -14.44 3.42 17.12
N THR A 121 -14.31 2.85 18.33
CA THR A 121 -15.10 3.24 19.50
C THR A 121 -14.36 4.15 20.47
N GLY A 122 -13.13 4.57 20.13
CA GLY A 122 -12.33 5.48 20.95
C GLY A 122 -13.01 6.85 21.09
N GLY A 123 -13.01 7.40 22.30
CA GLY A 123 -13.97 8.44 22.70
C GLY A 123 -13.39 9.78 23.17
N ARG A 124 -12.06 9.98 23.22
CA ARG A 124 -11.47 11.25 23.71
C ARG A 124 -10.12 11.55 23.07
N GLY A 125 -9.89 12.83 22.74
CA GLY A 125 -8.58 13.35 22.33
C GLY A 125 -8.05 12.74 21.03
N GLY A 126 -6.91 13.23 20.55
CA GLY A 126 -6.28 12.85 19.28
C GLY A 126 -5.91 11.38 19.07
N GLU A 127 -6.48 10.40 19.79
CA GLU A 127 -6.29 8.97 19.56
C GLU A 127 -6.60 8.56 18.12
N ARG A 128 -7.73 9.02 17.58
CA ARG A 128 -8.07 8.75 16.18
C ARG A 128 -7.06 9.39 15.23
N LEU A 129 -6.59 10.60 15.54
CA LEU A 129 -5.59 11.30 14.75
C LEU A 129 -4.24 10.58 14.77
N LEU A 130 -3.83 10.02 15.91
CA LEU A 130 -2.62 9.18 16.02
C LEU A 130 -2.73 7.91 15.17
N GLU A 131 -3.92 7.33 15.05
CA GLU A 131 -4.13 6.15 14.20
C GLU A 131 -4.06 6.50 12.70
N ILE A 132 -4.69 7.63 12.31
CA ILE A 132 -4.57 8.19 10.96
C ILE A 132 -3.09 8.46 10.64
N GLU A 133 -2.34 9.04 11.57
CA GLU A 133 -0.91 9.30 11.42
C GLU A 133 -0.09 8.01 11.32
N ARG A 134 -0.39 6.97 12.11
CA ARG A 134 0.26 5.66 11.98
C ARG A 134 0.01 5.04 10.60
N THR A 135 -1.21 5.15 10.09
CA THR A 135 -1.56 4.70 8.74
C THR A 135 -0.72 5.43 7.68
N LYS A 136 -0.57 6.75 7.82
CA LYS A 136 0.35 7.55 6.98
C LYS A 136 1.78 7.02 7.03
N GLN A 137 2.33 6.89 8.23
CA GLN A 137 3.72 6.49 8.44
C GLN A 137 3.99 5.08 7.87
N ALA A 138 3.03 4.17 7.97
CA ALA A 138 3.13 2.86 7.36
C ALA A 138 3.32 2.94 5.83
N THR A 139 2.71 3.92 5.15
CA THR A 139 2.76 4.05 3.68
C THR A 139 3.81 5.02 3.15
N VAL A 140 4.41 5.88 3.98
CA VAL A 140 5.43 6.88 3.57
C VAL A 140 6.57 6.24 2.78
N GLY A 141 7.05 5.06 3.19
CA GLY A 141 8.13 4.35 2.48
C GLY A 141 7.80 3.91 1.05
N CYS A 142 6.54 4.03 0.63
CA CYS A 142 6.04 3.72 -0.72
C CYS A 142 5.62 4.97 -1.51
N ALA A 143 5.82 6.17 -0.97
CA ALA A 143 5.49 7.42 -1.67
C ALA A 143 6.48 7.76 -2.80
N ASP A 144 7.52 6.96 -3.00
CA ASP A 144 8.51 7.15 -4.07
C ASP A 144 7.82 7.08 -5.46
N PRO A 145 8.04 8.05 -6.36
CA PRO A 145 7.52 8.00 -7.72
C PRO A 145 7.88 6.74 -8.48
N ARG A 146 9.08 6.21 -8.24
CA ARG A 146 9.58 4.97 -8.87
C ARG A 146 8.78 3.75 -8.40
N ALA A 147 8.18 3.81 -7.22
CA ALA A 147 7.33 2.76 -6.69
C ALA A 147 5.84 2.95 -7.05
N ASN A 148 5.51 3.82 -7.99
CA ASN A 148 4.13 4.23 -8.28
C ASN A 148 3.44 4.95 -7.09
N GLY A 149 4.19 5.78 -6.35
CA GLY A 149 3.69 6.50 -5.17
C GLY A 149 2.46 7.37 -5.42
N LYS A 150 2.17 7.79 -6.66
CA LYS A 150 0.92 8.47 -7.04
C LYS A 150 -0.33 7.68 -6.70
N SER A 151 -0.22 6.35 -6.65
CA SER A 151 -1.33 5.49 -6.23
C SER A 151 -1.77 5.75 -4.79
N LEU A 152 -0.95 6.36 -3.93
CA LEU A 152 -1.32 6.68 -2.54
C LEU A 152 -2.13 7.96 -2.38
N ILE A 153 -2.31 8.77 -3.45
CA ILE A 153 -3.05 10.03 -3.37
C ILE A 153 -4.48 9.85 -2.81
N PRO A 154 -5.29 8.86 -3.26
CA PRO A 154 -6.63 8.64 -2.71
C PRO A 154 -6.61 8.38 -1.19
N LEU A 155 -5.65 7.58 -0.71
CA LEU A 155 -5.47 7.32 0.73
C LEU A 155 -5.17 8.62 1.48
N TYR A 156 -4.17 9.39 1.04
CA TYR A 156 -3.77 10.60 1.75
C TYR A 156 -4.85 11.68 1.75
N ARG A 157 -5.67 11.77 0.70
CA ARG A 157 -6.84 12.65 0.69
C ARG A 157 -7.86 12.21 1.73
N ALA A 158 -8.20 10.92 1.76
CA ALA A 158 -9.16 10.41 2.74
C ALA A 158 -8.67 10.56 4.19
N LEU A 159 -7.39 10.30 4.45
CA LEU A 159 -6.77 10.53 5.76
C LEU A 159 -6.82 12.02 6.16
N HIS A 160 -6.49 12.93 5.24
CA HIS A 160 -6.60 14.36 5.46
C HIS A 160 -8.05 14.79 5.78
N ASP A 161 -9.01 14.31 4.99
CA ASP A 161 -10.40 14.70 5.11
C ASP A 161 -11.03 14.21 6.42
N GLU A 162 -10.64 13.02 6.90
CA GLU A 162 -11.02 12.53 8.24
C GLU A 162 -10.28 13.30 9.35
N ALA A 163 -8.99 13.56 9.19
CA ALA A 163 -8.15 14.19 10.21
C ALA A 163 -8.51 15.67 10.45
N LYS A 164 -8.90 16.40 9.39
CA LYS A 164 -9.17 17.83 9.43
C LYS A 164 -10.19 18.25 10.50
N PRO A 165 -11.39 17.64 10.61
CA PRO A 165 -12.34 17.99 11.67
C PRO A 165 -11.94 17.48 13.06
N LEU A 166 -10.93 16.60 13.17
CA LEU A 166 -10.48 16.04 14.45
C LEU A 166 -9.39 16.89 15.14
N ALA A 167 -8.70 17.74 14.38
CA ALA A 167 -7.64 18.59 14.94
C ALA A 167 -8.24 19.73 15.78
N ALA A 168 -7.87 19.77 17.06
CA ALA A 168 -8.30 20.79 18.02
C ALA A 168 -7.15 21.70 18.48
N THR A 169 -5.90 21.26 18.30
CA THR A 169 -4.69 21.99 18.70
C THR A 169 -3.78 22.29 17.50
N ARG A 170 -2.88 23.27 17.65
CA ARG A 170 -1.87 23.59 16.61
C ARG A 170 -0.97 22.41 16.26
N GLU A 171 -0.69 21.55 17.22
CA GLU A 171 0.12 20.35 16.99
C GLU A 171 -0.63 19.37 16.08
N GLU A 172 -1.93 19.18 16.32
CA GLU A 172 -2.80 18.34 15.49
C GLU A 172 -3.01 18.95 14.09
N GLU A 173 -3.13 20.28 13.97
CA GLU A 173 -3.17 20.97 12.68
C GLU A 173 -1.90 20.76 11.85
N SER A 174 -0.74 20.63 12.50
CA SER A 174 0.54 20.31 11.84
C SER A 174 0.52 18.89 11.26
N ILE A 175 -0.07 17.92 11.97
CA ILE A 175 -0.30 16.56 11.47
C ILE A 175 -1.17 16.61 10.21
N VAL A 176 -2.31 17.32 10.27
CA VAL A 176 -3.24 17.49 9.14
C VAL A 176 -2.53 18.12 7.92
N SER A 177 -1.76 19.18 8.14
CA SER A 177 -1.01 19.88 7.08
C SER A 177 0.08 19.01 6.45
N GLY A 178 0.60 18.04 7.21
CA GLY A 178 1.55 17.04 6.72
C GLY A 178 1.00 16.19 5.56
N PHE A 179 -0.30 15.86 5.56
CA PHE A 179 -0.90 15.08 4.47
C PHE A 179 -0.91 15.84 3.14
N LEU A 180 -1.30 17.13 3.15
CA LEU A 180 -1.30 17.97 1.95
C LEU A 180 0.11 18.16 1.39
N SER A 181 1.08 18.32 2.29
CA SER A 181 2.49 18.43 1.91
C SER A 181 2.96 17.18 1.16
N TRP A 182 2.58 15.99 1.65
CA TRP A 182 2.89 14.72 0.98
C TRP A 182 2.20 14.55 -0.37
N ILE A 183 0.91 14.90 -0.48
CA ILE A 183 0.19 14.87 -1.75
C ILE A 183 0.90 15.74 -2.78
N LYS A 184 1.29 16.97 -2.41
CA LYS A 184 2.01 17.89 -3.29
C LYS A 184 3.38 17.35 -3.71
N ILE A 185 4.12 16.72 -2.79
CA ILE A 185 5.39 16.06 -3.12
C ILE A 185 5.15 14.97 -4.17
N ILE A 186 4.17 14.09 -3.95
CA ILE A 186 3.88 12.97 -4.87
C ILE A 186 3.44 13.47 -6.25
N GLU A 187 2.56 14.47 -6.29
CA GLU A 187 2.07 15.07 -7.53
C GLU A 187 3.20 15.76 -8.33
N SER A 188 4.11 16.46 -7.64
CA SER A 188 5.23 17.17 -8.28
C SER A 188 6.35 16.24 -8.76
N SER A 189 6.50 15.07 -8.14
CA SER A 189 7.64 14.19 -8.35
C SER A 189 7.61 13.41 -9.68
N GLY A 190 6.50 13.46 -10.43
CA GLY A 190 6.38 12.84 -11.75
C GLY A 190 6.55 13.79 -12.95
N LYS A 191 7.17 14.96 -12.75
CA LYS A 191 7.43 15.97 -13.80
C LYS A 191 8.91 16.05 -14.24
N ARG A 192 9.70 15.00 -14.05
CA ARG A 192 11.12 14.95 -14.45
C ARG A 192 11.34 14.04 -15.63
#